data_AF-A0A7C1V3E5-F1
#
_entry.id   AF-A0A7C1V3E5-F1
#
_cell.length_a   1.000
_cell.length_b   1.000
_cell.length_c   1.000
_cell.angle_alpha   90.00
_cell.angle_beta   90.00
_cell.angle_gamma   90.00
#
_symmetry.space_group_name_H-M   'P 1'
#
loop_
_entity.id
_entity.type
_entity.pdbx_description
1 polymer ?
#
loop_
_entity_poly.entity_id
_entity_poly.type
_entity_poly.pdbx_seq_one_letter_code
_entity_poly.pdbx_strand_id
1 'polypeptide(L)' 'APPDNNGSERAIRNVKVKQKVSTMFKSPQGIQSYAVIRSIFDTCNKNGYNFFESHKLKLSL' A
#
# COMPACT_ATOMS: atom_id res chain seq x y z
N ALA A 1 -13.54 -21.37 13.73
CA ALA A 1 -12.46 -20.40 14.03
C ALA A 1 -12.96 -19.02 13.62
N PRO A 2 -12.61 -17.94 14.33
CA PRO A 2 -12.93 -16.59 13.84
C PRO A 2 -12.38 -16.46 12.41
N PRO A 3 -13.11 -15.85 11.46
CA PRO A 3 -12.62 -15.67 10.09
C PRO A 3 -11.24 -15.03 10.19
N ASP A 4 -10.24 -15.72 9.66
CA ASP A 4 -8.87 -15.30 9.81
C ASP A 4 -8.72 -14.00 9.04
N ASN A 5 -8.21 -12.96 9.69
CA ASN A 5 -7.87 -11.69 9.06
C ASN A 5 -6.67 -11.94 8.13
N ASN A 6 -6.92 -12.64 7.03
CA ASN A 6 -5.91 -13.24 6.17
C ASN A 6 -5.11 -12.13 5.47
N GLY A 7 -3.89 -12.49 5.03
CA GLY A 7 -2.98 -11.52 4.41
C GLY A 7 -3.60 -10.80 3.21
N SER A 8 -4.44 -11.49 2.45
CA SER A 8 -5.10 -10.99 1.24
C SER A 8 -6.12 -9.91 1.56
N GLU A 9 -6.99 -10.13 2.56
CA GLU A 9 -7.97 -9.15 3.02
C GLU A 9 -7.32 -7.87 3.53
N ARG A 10 -6.20 -8.02 4.27
CA ARG A 10 -5.42 -6.87 4.74
C ARG A 10 -4.83 -6.08 3.58
N ALA A 11 -4.33 -6.76 2.55
CA ALA A 11 -3.72 -6.11 1.39
C ALA A 11 -4.75 -5.28 0.60
N ILE A 12 -5.97 -5.78 0.40
CA ILE A 12 -7.00 -5.07 -0.38
C ILE A 12 -7.70 -3.93 0.39
N ARG A 13 -7.64 -3.95 1.73
CA ARG A 13 -8.37 -3.02 2.59
C ARG A 13 -8.07 -1.55 2.26
N ASN A 14 -6.81 -1.22 2.04
CA ASN A 14 -6.41 0.16 1.73
C ASN A 14 -6.97 0.65 0.40
N VAL A 15 -7.02 -0.21 -0.61
CA VAL A 15 -7.66 0.12 -1.89
C VAL A 15 -9.14 0.43 -1.65
N LYS A 16 -9.83 -0.35 -0.80
CA LYS A 16 -11.24 -0.11 -0.51
C LYS A 16 -11.49 1.17 0.29
N VAL A 17 -10.63 1.47 1.27
CA VAL A 17 -10.67 2.73 2.02
C VAL A 17 -10.43 3.91 1.07
N LYS A 18 -9.47 3.81 0.14
CA LYS A 18 -9.23 4.86 -0.87
C LYS A 18 -10.47 5.10 -1.74
N GLN A 19 -11.18 4.04 -2.13
CA GLN A 19 -12.41 4.15 -2.91
C GLN A 19 -13.56 4.78 -2.12
N LYS A 20 -13.80 4.34 -0.88
CA LYS A 20 -15.01 4.70 -0.12
C LYS A 20 -14.89 5.92 0.78
N VAL A 21 -13.69 6.20 1.29
CA VAL A 21 -13.48 7.19 2.36
C VAL A 21 -12.59 8.33 1.86
N SER A 22 -11.48 8.02 1.18
CA SER A 22 -10.50 9.03 0.76
C SER A 22 -10.77 9.60 -0.64
N THR A 23 -12.01 10.02 -0.86
CA THR A 23 -12.43 10.80 -2.05
C THR A 23 -12.35 10.05 -3.39
N MET A 24 -12.21 8.72 -3.37
CA MET A 24 -12.13 7.86 -4.56
C MET A 24 -10.97 8.23 -5.52
N PHE A 25 -10.88 7.52 -6.63
CA PHE A 25 -9.96 7.81 -7.73
C PHE A 25 -10.66 8.68 -8.77
N LYS A 26 -9.98 9.74 -9.24
CA LYS A 26 -10.54 10.70 -10.19
C LYS A 26 -10.13 10.43 -11.64
N SER A 27 -9.12 9.59 -11.86
CA SER A 27 -8.63 9.23 -13.20
C SER A 27 -7.93 7.86 -13.18
N PRO A 28 -7.86 7.16 -14.33
CA PRO A 28 -7.07 5.95 -14.48
C PRO A 28 -5.60 6.15 -14.12
N GLN A 29 -5.01 7.29 -14.48
CA GLN A 29 -3.64 7.64 -14.12
C GLN A 29 -3.47 7.72 -12.61
N GLY A 30 -4.42 8.33 -11.89
CA GLY A 30 -4.39 8.39 -10.43
C GLY A 30 -4.52 7.03 -9.75
N ILE A 31 -5.22 6.07 -10.37
CA ILE A 31 -5.25 4.67 -9.91
C ILE A 31 -3.87 4.04 -10.03
N GLN A 32 -3.22 4.20 -11.18
CA GLN A 32 -1.87 3.66 -11.42
C GLN A 32 -0.85 4.28 -10.47
N SER A 33 -0.84 5.61 -10.30
CA SER A 33 0.04 6.28 -9.35
C SER A 33 -0.18 5.79 -7.92
N TYR A 34 -1.44 5.62 -7.49
CA TYR A 34 -1.75 5.08 -6.17
C TYR A 34 -1.24 3.64 -6.00
N ALA A 35 -1.43 2.78 -7.00
CA ALA A 35 -0.99 1.38 -6.96
C ALA A 35 0.54 1.27 -6.82
N VAL A 36 1.29 2.06 -7.60
CA VAL A 36 2.77 2.11 -7.53
C VAL A 36 3.25 2.58 -6.16
N ILE A 37 2.70 3.68 -5.64
CA ILE A 37 3.09 4.19 -4.32
C ILE A 37 2.76 3.14 -3.24
N ARG A 38 1.57 2.54 -3.29
CA ARG A 38 1.15 1.53 -2.31
C ARG A 38 2.05 0.30 -2.35
N SER A 39 2.46 -0.19 -3.51
CA SER A 39 3.35 -1.35 -3.62
C SER A 39 4.72 -1.08 -3.00
N ILE A 40 5.24 0.15 -3.12
CA ILE A 40 6.50 0.54 -2.46
C ILE A 40 6.31 0.49 -0.94
N PHE A 41 5.27 1.13 -0.40
CA PHE A 41 4.97 1.11 1.04
C PHE A 41 4.78 -0.30 1.59
N ASP A 42 4.06 -1.16 0.88
CA ASP A 42 3.87 -2.56 1.29
C ASP A 42 5.19 -3.32 1.31
N THR A 43 6.06 -3.08 0.33
CA THR A 43 7.40 -3.69 0.29
C THR A 43 8.27 -3.19 1.44
N CYS A 44 8.27 -1.90 1.72
CA CYS A 44 9.01 -1.34 2.86
C CYS A 44 8.56 -1.97 4.18
N ASN A 45 7.24 -2.00 4.43
CA ASN A 45 6.67 -2.59 5.64
C ASN A 45 7.01 -4.08 5.78
N LYS A 46 6.92 -4.86 4.69
CA LYS A 46 7.26 -6.29 4.71
C LYS A 46 8.72 -6.56 5.06
N ASN A 47 9.62 -5.65 4.68
CA ASN A 47 11.05 -5.76 4.98
C ASN A 47 11.45 -5.04 6.28
N GLY A 48 10.48 -4.58 7.09
CA GLY A 48 10.75 -3.91 8.37
C GLY A 48 11.37 -2.51 8.24
N TYR A 49 11.26 -1.88 7.07
CA TYR A 49 11.72 -0.51 6.87
C TYR A 49 10.67 0.48 7.36
N ASN A 50 11.09 1.42 8.21
CA ASN A 50 10.30 2.61 8.49
C ASN A 50 10.43 3.55 7.27
N PHE A 51 9.31 3.82 6.61
CA PHE A 51 9.27 4.66 5.41
C PHE A 51 9.83 6.08 5.64
N PHE A 52 9.67 6.62 6.84
CA PHE A 52 10.18 7.94 7.22
C PHE A 52 11.68 7.92 7.56
N GLU A 53 12.25 6.73 7.81
CA GLU A 53 13.68 6.50 8.01
C GLU A 53 14.32 6.09 6.67
N SER A 54 14.17 6.98 5.67
CA SER A 54 14.52 6.74 4.26
C SER A 54 15.99 6.39 4.01
N HIS A 55 16.87 6.62 4.99
CA HIS A 55 18.31 6.35 4.92
C HIS A 55 18.68 4.88 4.66
N LYS A 56 17.74 3.94 4.90
CA LYS A 56 17.94 2.50 4.68
C LYS A 56 17.36 1.97 3.37
N LEU A 57 16.64 2.78 2.59
CA LEU A 57 16.20 2.38 1.25
C LEU A 57 17.38 2.49 0.28
N LYS A 58 18.28 1.50 0.31
CA LYS A 58 19.15 1.21 -0.82
C LYS A 58 18.27 0.75 -1.97
N LEU A 59 17.82 1.68 -2.81
CA LEU A 59 17.54 1.35 -4.20
C LEU A 59 18.92 1.03 -4.81
N SER A 60 19.30 -0.25 -4.80
CA SER A 60 20.29 -0.73 -5.75
C SER A 60 19.59 -0.78 -7.11
N LEU A 61 19.64 0.34 -7.83
CA LEU A 61 19.54 0.33 -9.28
C LEU A 61 20.93 0.10 -9.86
#